data_AF-A0A7V4JQC3-F1
#
_entry.id   AF-A0A7V4JQC3-F1
#
_cell.length_a   1.000
_cell.length_b   1.000
_cell.length_c   1.000
_cell.angle_alpha   90.00
_cell.angle_beta   90.00
_cell.angle_gamma   90.00
#
_symmetry.space_group_name_H-M   'P 1'
#
loop_
_entity.id
_entity.type
_entity.pdbx_description
1 polymer ?
#
loop_
_entity_poly.entity_id
_entity_poly.type
_entity_poly.pdbx_seq_one_letter_code
_entity_poly.pdbx_strand_id
1 'polypeptide(L)'
;MVYYIRAKSYCRYALDLFKDLPKIKKNPSELQKKAQEIFNLGLKSIWALSYVLPPEKPPEFKELWEKTIESLDSDDIAKLEKIKNIIFSEKPEEEKIIENIRVFLEIIKKVLKPIL
;
A
#
# COMPACT_ATOMS: atom_id res chain seq x y z
N MET A 1 -17.91 -11.98 4.08
CA MET A 1 -16.94 -13.05 3.71
C MET A 1 -16.15 -12.72 2.45
N VAL A 2 -16.78 -12.36 1.33
CA VAL A 2 -16.09 -12.04 0.05
C VAL A 2 -15.18 -10.80 0.10
N TYR A 3 -15.53 -9.79 0.88
CA TYR A 3 -14.72 -8.56 1.03
C TYR A 3 -13.44 -8.79 1.87
N TYR A 4 -13.50 -9.61 2.92
CA TYR A 4 -12.30 -10.05 3.66
C TYR A 4 -11.32 -10.84 2.79
N ILE A 5 -11.84 -11.72 1.92
CA ILE A 5 -11.00 -12.47 0.97
C ILE A 5 -10.30 -11.49 -0.01
N ARG A 6 -11.03 -10.50 -0.54
CA ARG A 6 -10.46 -9.47 -1.42
C ARG A 6 -9.36 -8.65 -0.74
N ALA A 7 -9.60 -8.18 0.48
CA ALA A 7 -8.62 -7.45 1.28
C ALA A 7 -7.34 -8.29 1.51
N LYS A 8 -7.50 -9.55 1.92
CA LYS A 8 -6.39 -10.49 2.15
C LYS A 8 -5.60 -10.77 0.87
N SER A 9 -6.28 -10.95 -0.27
CA SER A 9 -5.64 -11.16 -1.57
C SER A 9 -4.79 -9.96 -2.00
N TYR A 10 -5.32 -8.73 -1.88
CA TYR A 10 -4.54 -7.53 -2.22
C TYR A 10 -3.32 -7.34 -1.31
N CYS A 11 -3.49 -7.55 0.00
CA CYS A 11 -2.38 -7.48 0.95
C CYS A 11 -1.31 -8.54 0.65
N ARG A 12 -1.72 -9.78 0.37
CA ARG A 12 -0.80 -10.87 -0.01
C ARG A 12 -0.04 -10.54 -1.29
N TYR A 13 -0.73 -10.02 -2.31
CA TYR A 13 -0.09 -9.65 -3.56
C TYR A 13 0.93 -8.51 -3.37
N ALA A 14 0.60 -7.50 -2.55
CA ALA A 14 1.53 -6.44 -2.17
C ALA A 14 2.79 -7.00 -1.46
N LEU A 15 2.62 -7.98 -0.58
CA LEU A 15 3.74 -8.65 0.12
C LEU A 15 4.60 -9.50 -0.82
N ASP A 16 3.99 -10.19 -1.77
CA ASP A 16 4.73 -10.99 -2.74
C ASP A 16 5.55 -10.09 -3.68
N LEU A 17 4.98 -8.98 -4.17
CA LEU A 17 5.72 -7.97 -4.93
C LEU A 17 6.85 -7.33 -4.11
N PHE A 18 6.64 -7.12 -2.81
CA PHE A 18 7.69 -6.61 -1.93
C PHE A 18 8.88 -7.56 -1.80
N LYS A 19 8.68 -8.88 -1.82
CA LYS A 19 9.79 -9.86 -1.79
C LYS A 19 10.69 -9.76 -3.02
N ASP A 20 10.12 -9.37 -4.16
CA ASP A 20 10.85 -9.20 -5.41
C ASP A 20 11.46 -7.79 -5.55
N LEU A 21 10.97 -6.81 -4.80
CA LEU A 21 11.41 -5.41 -4.85
C LEU A 21 12.95 -5.24 -4.68
N PRO A 22 13.64 -5.92 -3.74
CA PRO A 22 15.10 -5.82 -3.61
C PRO A 22 15.89 -6.34 -4.81
N LYS A 23 15.30 -7.20 -5.64
CA LYS A 23 15.95 -7.74 -6.84
C LYS A 23 16.03 -6.71 -7.97
N ILE A 24 15.18 -5.68 -7.92
CA ILE A 24 15.03 -4.62 -8.93
C ILE A 24 15.95 -3.42 -8.61
N LYS A 25 16.73 -3.49 -7.52
CA LYS A 25 17.57 -2.40 -7.00
C LYS A 25 18.48 -1.72 -8.05
N LYS A 26 18.85 -2.41 -9.13
CA LYS A 26 19.72 -1.83 -10.20
C LYS A 26 19.01 -0.88 -11.18
N ASN A 27 17.69 -0.72 -11.10
CA ASN A 27 16.91 0.17 -11.97
C ASN A 27 16.00 1.09 -11.12
N PRO A 28 16.45 2.30 -10.76
CA PRO A 28 15.72 3.21 -9.87
C PRO A 28 14.30 3.54 -10.35
N SER A 29 14.12 3.73 -11.67
CA SER A 29 12.81 4.07 -12.24
C SER A 29 11.82 2.92 -12.12
N GLU A 30 12.29 1.69 -12.35
CA GLU A 30 11.47 0.48 -12.25
C GLU A 30 11.18 0.14 -10.79
N LEU A 31 12.16 0.30 -9.90
CA LEU A 31 12.00 0.16 -8.46
C LEU A 31 10.92 1.11 -7.94
N GLN A 32 10.95 2.37 -8.38
CA GLN A 32 9.95 3.36 -8.00
C GLN A 32 8.55 2.99 -8.49
N LYS A 33 8.40 2.58 -9.77
CA LYS A 33 7.11 2.13 -10.30
C LYS A 33 6.54 0.95 -9.53
N LYS A 34 7.39 -0.03 -9.19
CA LYS A 34 6.99 -1.18 -8.39
C LYS A 34 6.61 -0.80 -6.96
N ALA A 35 7.33 0.13 -6.35
CA ALA A 35 6.97 0.67 -5.04
C ALA A 35 5.60 1.37 -5.08
N GLN A 36 5.33 2.19 -6.11
CA GLN A 36 4.01 2.81 -6.31
C GLN A 36 2.90 1.77 -6.51
N GLU A 37 3.18 0.68 -7.24
CA GLU A 37 2.25 -0.44 -7.42
C GLU A 37 1.92 -1.11 -6.08
N ILE A 38 2.95 -1.44 -5.28
CA ILE A 38 2.79 -2.03 -3.94
C ILE A 38 1.99 -1.08 -3.03
N PHE A 39 2.29 0.22 -3.09
CA PHE A 39 1.58 1.24 -2.32
C PHE A 39 0.08 1.24 -2.65
N ASN A 40 -0.26 1.30 -3.93
CA ASN A 40 -1.64 1.28 -4.38
C ASN A 40 -2.37 -0.02 -4.00
N LEU A 41 -1.70 -1.17 -4.05
CA LEU A 41 -2.28 -2.45 -3.64
C LEU A 41 -2.55 -2.51 -2.13
N GLY A 42 -1.65 -1.96 -1.32
CA GLY A 42 -1.87 -1.84 0.13
C GLY A 42 -3.08 -0.96 0.44
N LEU A 43 -3.23 0.20 -0.22
CA LEU A 43 -4.43 1.04 -0.03
C LEU A 43 -5.71 0.32 -0.48
N LYS A 44 -5.68 -0.37 -1.63
CA LYS A 44 -6.80 -1.20 -2.12
C LYS A 44 -7.19 -2.28 -1.13
N SER A 45 -6.24 -2.84 -0.38
CA SER A 45 -6.53 -3.87 0.62
C SER A 45 -7.38 -3.34 1.78
N ILE A 46 -7.12 -2.12 2.26
CA ILE A 46 -7.92 -1.47 3.30
C ILE A 46 -9.26 -1.03 2.71
N TRP A 47 -9.25 -0.37 1.56
CA TRP A 47 -10.48 0.07 0.89
C TRP A 47 -11.44 -1.10 0.59
N ALA A 48 -10.92 -2.29 0.28
CA ALA A 48 -11.73 -3.48 0.07
C ALA A 48 -12.52 -3.93 1.32
N LEU A 49 -12.14 -3.50 2.52
CA LEU A 49 -12.93 -3.72 3.74
C LEU A 49 -14.16 -2.82 3.82
N SER A 50 -14.10 -1.64 3.21
CA SER A 50 -15.17 -0.65 3.25
C SER A 50 -16.34 -0.99 2.31
N TYR A 51 -16.13 -1.89 1.34
CA TYR A 51 -17.13 -2.21 0.32
C TYR A 51 -17.50 -3.69 0.32
N VAL A 52 -18.74 -3.98 0.74
CA VAL A 52 -19.31 -5.33 0.70
C VAL A 52 -19.51 -5.79 -0.75
N LEU A 53 -19.90 -4.88 -1.65
CA LEU A 53 -20.11 -5.15 -3.09
C LEU A 53 -18.95 -4.59 -3.93
N PRO A 54 -18.59 -5.23 -5.06
CA PRO A 54 -17.63 -4.65 -6.00
C PRO A 54 -18.20 -3.37 -6.60
N PRO A 55 -17.43 -2.28 -6.68
CA PRO A 55 -17.86 -1.05 -7.32
C PRO A 55 -17.90 -1.26 -8.83
N GLU A 56 -18.78 -0.54 -9.52
CA GLU A 56 -18.87 -0.57 -10.98
C GLU A 56 -17.64 0.04 -11.66
N LYS A 57 -16.93 0.93 -10.94
CA LYS A 57 -15.71 1.59 -11.41
C LYS A 57 -14.53 1.26 -10.49
N PRO A 58 -13.31 1.13 -11.04
CA PRO A 58 -12.12 1.01 -10.21
C PRO A 58 -11.94 2.26 -9.34
N PRO A 59 -11.59 2.13 -8.05
CA PRO A 59 -11.43 3.27 -7.17
C PRO A 59 -10.24 4.13 -7.59
N GLU A 60 -10.42 5.44 -7.52
CA GLU A 60 -9.36 6.40 -7.79
C GLU A 60 -8.39 6.48 -6.61
N PHE A 61 -7.15 6.93 -6.87
CA PHE A 61 -6.13 7.06 -5.82
C PHE A 61 -6.61 7.93 -4.64
N LYS A 62 -7.33 9.01 -4.93
CA LYS A 62 -7.87 9.92 -3.91
C LYS A 62 -8.84 9.20 -2.98
N GLU A 63 -9.74 8.40 -3.54
CA GLU A 63 -10.71 7.61 -2.77
C GLU A 63 -10.03 6.54 -1.92
N LEU A 64 -9.04 5.83 -2.50
CA LEU A 64 -8.22 4.86 -1.77
C LEU A 64 -7.50 5.50 -0.59
N TRP A 65 -6.95 6.70 -0.79
CA TRP A 65 -6.25 7.46 0.23
C TRP A 65 -7.17 7.87 1.37
N GLU A 66 -8.29 8.52 1.06
CA GLU A 66 -9.27 9.02 2.03
C GLU A 66 -9.81 7.88 2.91
N LYS A 67 -10.19 6.74 2.32
CA LYS A 67 -10.67 5.58 3.07
C LYS A 67 -9.59 4.94 3.94
N THR A 68 -8.34 5.00 3.50
CA THR A 68 -7.21 4.47 4.27
C THR A 68 -6.93 5.34 5.50
N ILE A 69 -6.87 6.67 5.35
CA ILE A 69 -6.62 7.57 6.48
C ILE A 69 -7.77 7.56 7.51
N GLU A 70 -9.03 7.36 7.08
CA GLU A 70 -10.17 7.16 8.00
C GLU A 70 -9.98 5.94 8.92
N SER A 71 -9.20 4.95 8.48
CA SER A 71 -8.98 3.69 9.20
C SER A 71 -7.71 3.69 10.06
N LEU A 72 -6.97 4.80 10.11
CA LEU A 72 -5.67 4.91 10.77
C LEU A 72 -5.69 5.92 11.92
N ASP A 73 -4.79 5.72 12.87
CA ASP A 73 -4.51 6.70 13.92
C ASP A 73 -3.62 7.85 13.40
N SER A 74 -3.60 8.97 14.12
CA SER A 74 -2.89 10.18 13.69
C SER A 74 -1.37 9.99 13.51
N ASP A 75 -0.75 9.08 14.27
CA ASP A 75 0.68 8.76 14.13
C ASP A 75 0.94 7.97 12.84
N ASP A 76 0.09 6.97 12.55
CA ASP A 76 0.18 6.20 11.32
C ASP A 76 -0.16 7.03 10.07
N ILE A 77 -1.09 8.00 10.14
CA ILE A 77 -1.38 8.94 9.05
C ILE A 77 -0.13 9.78 8.73
N ALA A 78 0.53 10.35 9.73
CA ALA A 78 1.72 11.17 9.53
C ALA A 78 2.88 10.38 8.91
N LYS A 79 3.04 9.10 9.28
CA LYS A 79 4.01 8.20 8.66
C LYS A 79 3.63 7.90 7.21
N LEU A 80 2.36 7.62 6.95
CA LEU A 80 1.87 7.30 5.61
C LEU A 80 2.08 8.45 4.63
N GLU A 81 1.83 9.69 5.06
CA GLU A 81 2.09 10.91 4.26
C GLU A 81 3.56 11.06 3.90
N LYS A 82 4.47 10.86 4.87
CA LYS A 82 5.91 10.89 4.62
C LYS A 82 6.32 9.83 3.61
N ILE A 83 5.83 8.61 3.76
CA ILE A 83 6.11 7.49 2.86
C ILE A 83 5.61 7.79 1.44
N LYS A 84 4.38 8.31 1.30
CA LYS A 84 3.82 8.73 0.02
C LYS A 84 4.73 9.76 -0.66
N ASN A 85 5.14 10.81 0.06
CA ASN A 85 5.99 11.86 -0.52
C ASN A 85 7.34 11.32 -0.99
N ILE A 86 7.91 10.32 -0.29
CA ILE A 86 9.16 9.67 -0.68
C ILE A 86 8.95 8.79 -1.93
N ILE A 87 7.90 7.98 -1.98
CA ILE A 87 7.65 7.05 -3.10
C ILE A 87 7.31 7.81 -4.41
N PHE A 88 6.63 8.95 -4.30
CA PHE A 88 6.18 9.77 -5.43
C PHE A 88 7.10 10.96 -5.74
N SER A 89 8.26 11.06 -5.09
CA SER A 89 9.32 12.04 -5.37
C SER A 89 10.00 11.80 -6.72
N GLU A 90 10.58 12.82 -7.36
CA GLU A 90 11.30 12.66 -8.63
C GLU A 90 12.64 11.90 -8.50
N LYS A 91 13.29 11.91 -7.33
CA LYS A 91 14.60 11.26 -7.11
C LYS A 91 14.69 10.58 -5.74
N PRO A 92 13.93 9.52 -5.50
CA PRO A 92 14.02 8.79 -4.25
C PRO A 92 15.27 7.90 -4.20
N GLU A 93 15.93 7.85 -3.04
CA GLU A 93 17.02 6.90 -2.79
C GLU A 93 16.45 5.49 -2.68
N GLU A 94 17.04 4.53 -3.40
CA GLU A 94 16.56 3.14 -3.50
C GLU A 94 16.34 2.46 -2.13
N GLU A 95 17.29 2.67 -1.21
CA GLU A 95 17.23 2.08 0.14
C GLU A 95 16.08 2.67 0.95
N LYS A 96 15.85 3.98 0.83
CA LYS A 96 14.70 4.65 1.44
C LYS A 96 13.40 4.11 0.87
N ILE A 97 13.30 3.83 -0.44
CA ILE A 97 12.08 3.26 -1.04
C ILE A 97 11.73 1.91 -0.39
N ILE A 98 12.70 1.00 -0.32
CA ILE A 98 12.47 -0.35 0.20
C ILE A 98 12.08 -0.29 1.68
N GLU A 99 12.78 0.53 2.47
CA GLU A 99 12.47 0.69 3.89
C GLU A 99 11.08 1.31 4.11
N ASN A 100 10.74 2.37 3.37
CA ASN A 100 9.45 3.03 3.49
C ASN A 100 8.29 2.11 3.06
N ILE A 101 8.47 1.30 2.01
CA ILE A 101 7.49 0.29 1.62
C ILE A 101 7.32 -0.79 2.70
N ARG A 102 8.42 -1.19 3.36
CA ARG A 102 8.33 -2.13 4.50
C ARG A 102 7.48 -1.55 5.62
N VAL A 103 7.76 -0.32 6.04
CA VAL A 103 7.01 0.37 7.10
C VAL A 103 5.54 0.52 6.70
N PHE A 104 5.27 0.90 5.46
CA PHE A 104 3.91 0.95 4.92
C PHE A 104 3.17 -0.38 5.06
N LEU A 105 3.78 -1.49 4.62
CA LEU A 105 3.15 -2.81 4.69
C LEU A 105 2.89 -3.26 6.14
N GLU A 106 3.73 -2.88 7.10
CA GLU A 106 3.47 -3.13 8.52
C GLU A 106 2.27 -2.34 9.04
N ILE A 107 2.10 -1.07 8.63
CA ILE A 107 0.89 -0.28 8.95
C ILE A 107 -0.35 -0.98 8.37
N ILE A 108 -0.30 -1.38 7.10
CA ILE A 108 -1.42 -2.10 6.46
C ILE A 108 -1.73 -3.40 7.21
N LYS A 109 -0.72 -4.21 7.57
CA LYS A 109 -0.92 -5.43 8.36
C LYS A 109 -1.54 -5.16 9.73
N LYS A 110 -1.16 -4.07 10.41
CA LYS A 110 -1.74 -3.68 11.70
C LYS A 110 -3.24 -3.43 11.55
N VAL A 111 -3.66 -2.70 10.52
CA VAL A 111 -5.09 -2.45 10.21
C VAL A 111 -5.82 -3.74 9.87
N LEU A 112 -5.19 -4.62 9.08
CA LEU A 112 -5.79 -5.89 8.65
C LEU A 112 -5.65 -7.02 9.69
N LYS A 113 -5.00 -6.80 10.84
CA LYS A 113 -4.77 -7.84 11.86
C LYS A 113 -6.07 -8.55 12.33
N PRO A 114 -7.23 -7.89 12.45
CA PRO A 114 -8.47 -8.57 12.83
C PRO A 114 -8.95 -9.65 11.85
N ILE A 115 -8.41 -9.69 10.63
CA ILE A 115 -8.87 -10.56 9.53
C ILE A 115 -7.76 -11.42 8.90
N LEU A 116 -6.50 -11.21 9.31
CA LEU A 116 -5.33 -11.93 8.81
C LEU A 116 -5.12 -13.23 9.56
#